data_AF-A0A495W017-F1
#
_entry.id   AF-A0A495W017-F1
#
_cell.length_a   1.000
_cell.length_b   1.000
_cell.length_c   1.000
_cell.angle_alpha   90.00
_cell.angle_beta   90.00
_cell.angle_gamma   90.00
#
_symmetry.space_group_name_H-M   'P 1'
#
loop_
_entity.id
_entity.type
_entity.pdbx_description
1 polymer ?
#
loop_
_entity_poly.entity_id
_entity_poly.type
_entity_poly.pdbx_seq_one_letter_code
_entity_poly.pdbx_strand_id
1 'polypeptide(L)'
;MAEEVSYDVCLSFAGSERDYVEEVAGLLRAHDVRVFYDAYETVDMWGDDLHEHLVDVYRDRARFCVLFASADYARRVWTTFERRAAQDRAIHTAGPYLLPVLFDDAAIPGLHRTTACVDARTTSPAGLVRLLLEKLGRTAPPVGVPSSVLVLATDEPDPELDRVLDTALARCRLTLRRDRRRSTDRRVVAVVPESVASVVDVVTALVPAVESVARERGSAAPGGPLRVAVHCGQVIGLDGVDVAGAVDAAASAAVGDVLSRADRARCAVAVSQRVWERVVERGRGGSNPAAYQRIRLPDGAEYHVRVQGYPKPPPARGGPDHPRGDGGGGNGGAKSYYFHDKVDVGRIGDTFNLGDGYRFGSADGGR
;
A
#
# COMPACT_ATOMS: atom_id res chain seq x y z
N MET A 1 46.27 -20.79 4.74
CA MET A 1 45.06 -20.72 5.59
C MET A 1 43.95 -20.22 4.69
N ALA A 2 42.75 -20.81 4.71
CA ALA A 2 41.64 -20.29 3.92
C ALA A 2 41.28 -18.92 4.49
N GLU A 3 41.45 -17.84 3.73
CA GLU A 3 40.97 -16.51 4.12
C GLU A 3 39.45 -16.57 4.27
N GLU A 4 38.94 -16.09 5.41
CA GLU A 4 37.51 -16.12 5.71
C GLU A 4 36.76 -15.17 4.79
N VAL A 5 35.71 -15.69 4.12
CA VAL A 5 34.77 -14.86 3.37
C VAL A 5 33.95 -14.03 4.37
N SER A 6 34.35 -12.79 4.57
CA SER A 6 33.71 -11.85 5.50
C SER A 6 32.32 -11.40 5.02
N TYR A 7 32.09 -11.34 3.71
CA TYR A 7 30.87 -10.80 3.11
C TYR A 7 30.19 -11.78 2.14
N ASP A 8 28.86 -11.77 2.15
CA ASP A 8 28.07 -12.52 1.19
C ASP A 8 27.98 -11.78 -0.15
N VAL A 9 27.90 -10.44 -0.10
CA VAL A 9 27.84 -9.58 -1.29
C VAL A 9 28.63 -8.29 -1.06
N CYS A 10 29.41 -7.85 -2.05
CA CYS A 10 29.95 -6.49 -2.10
C CYS A 10 29.28 -5.67 -3.21
N LEU A 11 28.98 -4.40 -2.93
CA LEU A 11 28.29 -3.49 -3.83
C LEU A 11 29.29 -2.51 -4.46
N SER A 12 29.48 -2.58 -5.77
CA SER A 12 30.36 -1.69 -6.53
C SER A 12 29.56 -0.73 -7.40
N PHE A 13 29.64 0.56 -7.11
CA PHE A 13 28.82 1.60 -7.73
C PHE A 13 29.57 2.94 -7.80
N ALA A 14 29.11 3.87 -8.64
CA ALA A 14 29.57 5.25 -8.62
C ALA A 14 28.61 6.09 -7.76
N GLY A 15 29.07 7.27 -7.34
CA GLY A 15 28.28 8.13 -6.45
C GLY A 15 26.89 8.49 -6.99
N SER A 16 26.70 8.49 -8.33
CA SER A 16 25.42 8.75 -8.98
C SER A 16 24.35 7.70 -8.70
N GLU A 17 24.71 6.46 -8.38
CA GLU A 17 23.76 5.38 -8.11
C GLU A 17 23.47 5.19 -6.61
N ARG A 18 23.99 6.08 -5.74
CA ARG A 18 23.97 5.90 -4.28
C ARG A 18 22.59 5.64 -3.71
N ASP A 19 21.58 6.43 -4.08
CA ASP A 19 20.21 6.29 -3.54
C ASP A 19 19.64 4.88 -3.77
N TYR A 20 19.83 4.34 -4.97
CA TYR A 20 19.37 2.99 -5.33
C TYR A 20 20.16 1.92 -4.57
N VAL A 21 21.49 2.08 -4.50
CA VAL A 21 22.39 1.10 -3.87
C VAL A 21 22.22 1.07 -2.36
N GLU A 22 21.98 2.21 -1.72
CA GLU A 22 21.71 2.31 -0.29
C GLU A 22 20.41 1.58 0.07
N GLU A 23 19.36 1.71 -0.73
CA GLU A 23 18.12 0.96 -0.54
C GLU A 23 18.35 -0.55 -0.68
N VAL A 24 19.11 -0.99 -1.70
CA VAL A 24 19.50 -2.40 -1.86
C VAL A 24 20.31 -2.90 -0.66
N ALA A 25 21.28 -2.12 -0.17
CA ALA A 25 22.13 -2.48 0.95
C ALA A 25 21.32 -2.65 2.25
N GLY A 26 20.40 -1.72 2.51
CA GLY A 26 19.49 -1.78 3.66
C GLY A 26 18.57 -2.99 3.62
N LEU A 27 17.98 -3.28 2.46
CA LEU A 27 17.13 -4.44 2.26
C LEU A 27 17.89 -5.77 2.41
N LEU A 28 19.10 -5.88 1.86
CA LEU A 28 19.94 -7.07 2.03
C LEU A 28 20.30 -7.31 3.51
N ARG A 29 20.67 -6.26 4.26
CA ARG A 29 20.91 -6.36 5.71
C ARG A 29 19.68 -6.80 6.49
N ALA A 30 18.50 -6.30 6.12
CA ALA A 30 17.24 -6.74 6.72
C ALA A 30 16.94 -8.24 6.49
N HIS A 31 17.65 -8.89 5.55
CA HIS A 31 17.60 -10.33 5.28
C HIS A 31 18.85 -11.09 5.77
N ASP A 32 19.55 -10.55 6.78
CA ASP A 32 20.75 -11.11 7.40
C ASP A 32 21.89 -11.39 6.41
N VAL A 33 21.93 -10.69 5.28
CA VAL A 33 23.02 -10.79 4.29
C VAL A 33 24.16 -9.90 4.77
N ARG A 34 25.37 -10.47 4.83
CA ARG A 34 26.59 -9.70 5.14
C ARG A 34 26.99 -8.90 3.90
N VAL A 35 26.69 -7.60 3.91
CA VAL A 35 26.93 -6.70 2.77
C VAL A 35 28.08 -5.76 3.06
N PHE A 36 29.01 -5.69 2.12
CA PHE A 36 30.00 -4.62 2.07
C PHE A 36 29.44 -3.42 1.30
N TYR A 37 29.32 -2.27 1.98
CA TYR A 37 28.86 -0.98 1.46
C TYR A 37 29.65 0.14 2.13
N ASP A 38 30.21 1.06 1.33
CA ASP A 38 31.19 2.07 1.74
C ASP A 38 30.74 2.89 2.97
N ALA A 39 29.47 3.30 3.03
CA ALA A 39 28.97 4.13 4.12
C ALA A 39 28.85 3.38 5.46
N TYR A 40 28.75 2.05 5.43
CA TYR A 40 28.65 1.25 6.64
C TYR A 40 29.99 0.98 7.31
N GLU A 41 31.09 1.16 6.59
CA GLU A 41 32.45 0.85 7.01
C GLU A 41 33.23 2.15 7.34
N THR A 42 32.54 3.30 7.43
CA THR A 42 33.13 4.63 7.63
C THR A 42 34.04 4.71 8.87
N VAL A 43 33.75 3.96 9.93
CA VAL A 43 34.57 3.92 11.16
C VAL A 43 35.79 3.02 10.99
N ASP A 44 35.61 1.86 10.36
CA ASP A 44 36.67 0.86 10.16
C ASP A 44 37.65 1.27 9.04
N MET A 45 37.21 2.14 8.12
CA MET A 45 38.02 2.66 7.02
C MET A 45 38.62 4.05 7.31
N TRP A 46 38.45 4.58 8.53
CA TRP A 46 38.98 5.89 8.91
C TRP A 46 40.50 5.80 9.15
N GLY A 47 41.28 6.22 8.15
CA GLY A 47 42.74 6.34 8.23
C GLY A 47 43.52 5.26 7.46
N ASP A 48 42.81 4.27 6.91
CA ASP A 48 43.37 3.20 6.08
C ASP A 48 43.48 3.61 4.60
N ASP A 49 44.35 2.91 3.86
CA ASP A 49 44.36 3.00 2.41
C ASP A 49 43.09 2.36 1.85
N LEU A 50 42.09 3.22 1.64
CA LEU A 50 40.80 2.91 1.01
C LEU A 50 40.96 2.04 -0.23
N HIS A 51 42.01 2.26 -1.02
CA HIS A 51 42.19 1.58 -2.28
C HIS A 51 42.64 0.12 -2.10
N GLU A 52 43.60 -0.12 -1.20
CA GLU A 52 44.07 -1.48 -0.89
C GLU A 52 42.97 -2.31 -0.20
N HIS A 53 42.23 -1.71 0.75
CA HIS A 53 41.13 -2.39 1.43
C HIS A 53 39.99 -2.78 0.47
N LEU A 54 39.62 -1.88 -0.45
CA LEU A 54 38.62 -2.20 -1.47
C LEU A 54 39.09 -3.35 -2.35
N VAL A 55 40.34 -3.31 -2.84
CA VAL A 55 40.91 -4.38 -3.68
C VAL A 55 40.85 -5.74 -2.97
N ASP A 56 41.20 -5.80 -1.69
CA ASP A 56 41.14 -7.03 -0.90
C ASP A 56 39.71 -7.57 -0.78
N VAL A 57 38.73 -6.70 -0.51
CA VAL A 57 37.33 -7.10 -0.41
C VAL A 57 36.79 -7.62 -1.74
N TYR A 58 37.08 -6.92 -2.83
CA TYR A 58 36.64 -7.30 -4.17
C TYR A 58 37.34 -8.56 -4.71
N ARG A 59 38.52 -8.90 -4.19
CA ARG A 59 39.27 -10.09 -4.61
C ARG A 59 38.88 -11.31 -3.79
N ASP A 60 38.95 -11.21 -2.47
CA ASP A 60 39.08 -12.41 -1.62
C ASP A 60 38.03 -12.50 -0.51
N ARG A 61 37.34 -11.40 -0.14
CA ARG A 61 36.47 -11.37 1.06
C ARG A 61 34.97 -11.39 0.79
N ALA A 62 34.51 -11.35 -0.46
CA ALA A 62 33.10 -11.42 -0.84
C ALA A 62 32.77 -12.69 -1.65
N ARG A 63 31.57 -13.25 -1.47
CA ARG A 63 31.09 -14.40 -2.27
C ARG A 63 30.58 -13.99 -3.66
N PHE A 64 29.96 -12.83 -3.78
CA PHE A 64 29.55 -12.22 -5.05
C PHE A 64 29.86 -10.72 -5.07
N CYS A 65 30.17 -10.20 -6.24
CA CYS A 65 30.32 -8.77 -6.48
C CYS A 65 29.20 -8.27 -7.39
N VAL A 66 28.35 -7.39 -6.86
CA VAL A 66 27.30 -6.73 -7.64
C VAL A 66 27.85 -5.45 -8.24
N LEU A 67 27.91 -5.42 -9.56
CA LEU A 67 28.49 -4.34 -10.34
C LEU A 67 27.36 -3.45 -10.88
N PHE A 68 27.16 -2.29 -10.28
CA PHE A 68 26.21 -1.29 -10.76
C PHE A 68 26.87 -0.48 -11.89
N ALA A 69 26.71 -0.99 -13.10
CA ALA A 69 27.32 -0.45 -14.30
C ALA A 69 26.57 0.78 -14.81
N SER A 70 27.31 1.87 -14.95
CA SER A 70 26.88 3.10 -15.60
C SER A 70 28.06 3.72 -16.36
N ALA A 71 27.78 4.71 -17.20
CA ALA A 71 28.80 5.50 -17.85
C ALA A 71 29.68 6.26 -16.82
N ASP A 72 29.13 6.63 -15.65
CA ASP A 72 29.91 7.27 -14.59
C ASP A 72 30.83 6.28 -13.88
N TYR A 73 30.30 5.08 -13.60
CA TYR A 73 31.07 3.97 -13.07
C TYR A 73 32.28 3.63 -13.95
N ALA A 74 32.08 3.50 -15.27
CA ALA A 74 33.12 3.19 -16.23
C ALA A 74 34.25 4.24 -16.25
N ARG A 75 33.92 5.52 -16.09
CA ARG A 75 34.90 6.62 -16.16
C ARG A 75 35.70 6.81 -14.88
N ARG A 76 35.07 6.62 -13.72
CA ARG A 76 35.62 7.05 -12.42
C ARG A 76 36.06 5.90 -11.55
N VAL A 77 35.26 4.84 -11.51
CA VAL A 77 35.44 3.75 -10.55
C VAL A 77 36.26 2.65 -11.21
N TRP A 78 35.87 2.24 -12.42
CA TRP A 78 36.55 1.17 -13.17
C TRP A 78 38.02 1.50 -13.51
N THR A 79 38.31 2.73 -13.91
CA THR A 79 39.68 3.23 -14.18
C THR A 79 40.55 3.31 -12.92
N THR A 80 39.94 3.50 -11.76
CA THR A 80 40.65 3.50 -10.48
C THR A 80 41.02 2.07 -10.06
N PHE A 81 40.15 1.09 -10.33
CA PHE A 81 40.39 -0.35 -10.06
C PHE A 81 41.49 -1.01 -10.92
N GLU A 82 42.04 -0.31 -11.92
CA GLU A 82 42.90 -0.86 -12.99
C GLU A 82 44.28 -1.39 -12.55
N ARG A 83 44.68 -1.28 -11.28
CA ARG A 83 46.00 -1.76 -10.84
C ARG A 83 46.02 -3.28 -10.61
N ARG A 84 45.92 -4.04 -11.71
CA ARG A 84 46.25 -5.46 -11.95
C ARG A 84 45.57 -6.55 -11.09
N ALA A 85 45.24 -6.30 -9.84
CA ALA A 85 44.85 -7.37 -8.90
C ALA A 85 43.38 -7.82 -9.04
N ALA A 86 42.45 -6.89 -9.32
CA ALA A 86 41.02 -7.17 -9.41
C ALA A 86 40.61 -7.87 -10.72
N GLN A 87 41.32 -7.56 -11.82
CA GLN A 87 41.05 -8.16 -13.13
C GLN A 87 41.40 -9.65 -13.16
N ASP A 88 42.50 -10.07 -12.54
CA ASP A 88 42.96 -11.47 -12.62
C ASP A 88 41.94 -12.47 -12.04
N ARG A 89 41.28 -12.17 -10.92
CA ARG A 89 40.31 -13.10 -10.31
C ARG A 89 38.92 -13.03 -10.95
N ALA A 90 38.48 -11.82 -11.33
CA ALA A 90 37.23 -11.58 -12.03
C ALA A 90 37.19 -12.18 -13.46
N ILE A 91 38.36 -12.28 -14.11
CA ILE A 91 38.50 -12.77 -15.48
C ILE A 91 38.91 -14.26 -15.50
N HIS A 92 39.73 -14.74 -14.55
CA HIS A 92 40.23 -16.13 -14.57
C HIS A 92 39.44 -17.12 -13.70
N THR A 93 38.59 -16.65 -12.77
CA THR A 93 37.64 -17.55 -12.11
C THR A 93 36.44 -17.70 -13.01
N ALA A 94 36.46 -18.71 -13.88
CA ALA A 94 35.33 -19.08 -14.72
C ALA A 94 34.12 -19.48 -13.85
N GLY A 95 33.32 -18.49 -13.42
CA GLY A 95 32.17 -18.66 -12.54
C GLY A 95 31.39 -17.34 -12.33
N PRO A 96 30.15 -17.41 -11.81
CA PRO A 96 29.19 -16.30 -11.73
C PRO A 96 29.49 -15.31 -10.59
N TYR A 97 30.76 -14.96 -10.35
CA TYR A 97 31.17 -14.08 -9.25
C TYR A 97 30.66 -12.64 -9.44
N LEU A 98 30.79 -12.11 -10.65
CA LEU A 98 30.31 -10.78 -11.02
C LEU A 98 28.83 -10.85 -11.44
N LEU A 99 28.01 -10.01 -10.82
CA LEU A 99 26.58 -9.86 -11.09
C LEU A 99 26.31 -8.44 -11.61
N PRO A 100 26.27 -8.23 -12.94
CA PRO A 100 26.10 -6.90 -13.51
C PRO A 100 24.66 -6.40 -13.41
N VAL A 101 24.53 -5.14 -12.99
CA VAL A 101 23.28 -4.38 -12.93
C VAL A 101 23.46 -3.11 -13.76
N LEU A 102 22.71 -2.97 -14.85
CA LEU A 102 22.87 -1.87 -15.81
C LEU A 102 21.95 -0.70 -15.46
N PHE A 103 22.53 0.49 -15.29
CA PHE A 103 21.78 1.76 -15.21
C PHE A 103 21.67 2.46 -16.57
N ASP A 104 22.60 2.17 -17.48
CA ASP A 104 22.60 2.65 -18.85
C ASP A 104 23.27 1.61 -19.77
N ASP A 105 23.43 1.95 -21.05
CA ASP A 105 24.01 1.06 -22.05
C ASP A 105 25.55 1.21 -22.17
N ALA A 106 26.21 1.72 -21.12
CA ALA A 106 27.66 1.89 -21.14
C ALA A 106 28.40 0.55 -21.23
N ALA A 107 29.45 0.55 -22.05
CA ALA A 107 30.35 -0.59 -22.14
C ALA A 107 31.33 -0.56 -20.95
N ILE A 108 31.26 -1.57 -20.08
CA ILE A 108 32.28 -1.80 -19.05
C ILE A 108 33.39 -2.65 -19.66
N PRO A 109 34.65 -2.17 -19.70
CA PRO A 109 35.77 -2.98 -20.20
C PRO A 109 35.87 -4.31 -19.43
N GLY A 110 36.17 -5.42 -20.10
CA GLY A 110 36.28 -6.73 -19.45
C GLY A 110 34.94 -7.44 -19.14
N LEU A 111 33.80 -6.75 -19.22
CA LEU A 111 32.48 -7.39 -19.17
C LEU A 111 32.05 -7.82 -20.58
N HIS A 112 32.05 -9.13 -20.84
CA HIS A 112 31.61 -9.66 -22.14
C HIS A 112 30.12 -9.41 -22.37
N ARG A 113 29.74 -9.08 -23.62
CA ARG A 113 28.33 -8.86 -24.04
C ARG A 113 27.42 -10.09 -23.86
N THR A 114 28.01 -11.27 -23.68
CA THR A 114 27.31 -12.54 -23.45
C THR A 114 26.99 -12.79 -21.98
N THR A 115 27.45 -11.93 -21.06
CA THR A 115 27.14 -12.03 -19.63
C THR A 115 25.70 -11.59 -19.37
N ALA A 116 24.90 -12.45 -18.74
CA ALA A 116 23.55 -12.08 -18.33
C ALA A 116 23.59 -10.97 -17.27
N CYS A 117 22.77 -9.94 -17.45
CA CYS A 117 22.72 -8.76 -16.61
C CYS A 117 21.27 -8.46 -16.19
N VAL A 118 21.13 -7.70 -15.10
CA VAL A 118 19.84 -7.14 -14.63
C VAL A 118 19.78 -5.68 -15.04
N ASP A 119 18.63 -5.21 -15.51
CA ASP A 119 18.45 -3.80 -15.89
C ASP A 119 17.78 -3.02 -14.75
N ALA A 120 18.51 -2.08 -14.12
CA ALA A 120 18.01 -1.25 -13.02
C ALA A 120 16.95 -0.24 -13.47
N ARG A 121 16.85 0.08 -14.77
CA ARG A 121 15.80 0.97 -15.31
C ARG A 121 14.42 0.32 -15.23
N THR A 122 14.37 -1.00 -15.17
CA THR A 122 13.12 -1.79 -15.10
C THR A 122 13.00 -2.63 -13.83
N THR A 123 14.04 -2.66 -13.00
CA THR A 123 14.11 -3.46 -11.77
C THR A 123 14.22 -2.56 -10.56
N SER A 124 13.25 -2.62 -9.65
CA SER A 124 13.30 -1.90 -8.38
C SER A 124 14.39 -2.48 -7.44
N PRO A 125 14.87 -1.71 -6.45
CA PRO A 125 15.80 -2.20 -5.42
C PRO A 125 15.36 -3.52 -4.78
N ALA A 126 14.09 -3.59 -4.35
CA ALA A 126 13.48 -4.82 -3.83
C ALA A 126 13.48 -5.99 -4.83
N GLY A 127 13.24 -5.70 -6.11
CA GLY A 127 13.29 -6.70 -7.18
C GLY A 127 14.69 -7.27 -7.37
N LEU A 128 15.73 -6.43 -7.29
CA LEU A 128 17.13 -6.85 -7.37
C LEU A 128 17.53 -7.69 -6.16
N VAL A 129 17.17 -7.26 -4.94
CA VAL A 129 17.44 -7.98 -3.69
C VAL A 129 16.91 -9.42 -3.76
N ARG A 130 15.72 -9.63 -4.34
CA ARG A 130 15.18 -10.97 -4.56
C ARG A 130 16.09 -11.86 -5.40
N LEU A 131 16.57 -11.33 -6.53
CA LEU A 131 17.49 -12.07 -7.42
C LEU A 131 18.81 -12.40 -6.72
N LEU A 132 19.32 -11.47 -5.90
CA LEU A 132 20.53 -11.67 -5.13
C LEU A 132 20.36 -12.74 -4.04
N LEU A 133 19.23 -12.72 -3.32
CA LEU A 133 18.91 -13.74 -2.32
C LEU A 133 18.77 -15.12 -2.96
N GLU A 134 18.07 -15.22 -4.10
CA GLU A 134 17.98 -16.45 -4.89
C GLU A 134 19.39 -16.95 -5.30
N LYS A 135 20.30 -16.04 -5.71
CA LYS A 135 21.71 -16.40 -6.01
C LYS A 135 22.54 -16.82 -4.80
N LEU A 136 22.25 -16.28 -3.63
CA LEU A 136 22.90 -16.70 -2.39
C LEU A 136 22.42 -18.08 -1.90
N GLY A 137 21.40 -18.67 -2.55
CA GLY A 137 20.75 -19.89 -2.10
C GLY A 137 19.85 -19.66 -0.89
N ARG A 138 19.48 -18.39 -0.65
CA ARG A 138 18.55 -17.99 0.40
C ARG A 138 17.17 -17.88 -0.23
N THR A 139 16.18 -18.55 0.33
CA THR A 139 14.79 -18.20 0.06
C THR A 139 14.56 -16.80 0.60
N ALA A 140 14.49 -15.81 -0.28
CA ALA A 140 14.02 -14.48 0.11
C ALA A 140 12.64 -14.64 0.74
N PRO A 141 12.41 -14.25 2.02
CA PRO A 141 11.04 -14.05 2.45
C PRO A 141 10.47 -12.96 1.53
N PRO A 142 9.24 -13.11 1.01
CA PRO A 142 8.79 -12.23 -0.06
C PRO A 142 8.78 -10.79 0.43
N VAL A 143 9.26 -9.84 -0.38
CA VAL A 143 9.22 -8.42 -0.01
C VAL A 143 7.76 -7.98 0.03
N GLY A 144 7.35 -7.38 1.15
CA GLY A 144 6.03 -6.80 1.26
C GLY A 144 5.87 -5.70 0.22
N VAL A 145 4.84 -5.78 -0.60
CA VAL A 145 4.47 -4.69 -1.52
C VAL A 145 3.53 -3.74 -0.78
N PRO A 146 3.72 -2.41 -0.86
CA PRO A 146 2.77 -1.46 -0.33
C PRO A 146 1.39 -1.75 -0.93
N SER A 147 0.46 -2.16 -0.08
CA SER A 147 -0.84 -2.65 -0.52
C SER A 147 -1.92 -2.29 0.49
N SER A 148 -3.14 -2.18 -0.01
CA SER A 148 -4.34 -2.22 0.81
C SER A 148 -4.87 -3.65 0.86
N VAL A 149 -5.20 -4.14 2.05
CA VAL A 149 -5.96 -5.39 2.22
C VAL A 149 -7.43 -5.00 2.36
N LEU A 150 -8.27 -5.55 1.49
CA LEU A 150 -9.73 -5.43 1.55
C LEU A 150 -10.33 -6.79 1.86
N VAL A 151 -11.04 -6.89 2.98
CA VAL A 151 -11.77 -8.11 3.36
C VAL A 151 -13.26 -7.84 3.31
N LEU A 152 -14.00 -8.75 2.70
CA LEU A 152 -15.46 -8.81 2.68
C LEU A 152 -15.86 -10.08 3.44
N ALA A 153 -16.70 -9.97 4.46
CA ALA A 153 -17.13 -11.11 5.27
C ALA A 153 -18.62 -11.05 5.64
N THR A 154 -19.22 -12.23 5.80
CA THR A 154 -20.62 -12.44 6.23
C THR A 154 -20.67 -13.42 7.40
N ASP A 155 -21.75 -13.39 8.19
CA ASP A 155 -21.98 -14.38 9.26
C ASP A 155 -22.30 -15.76 8.68
N GLU A 156 -23.19 -15.77 7.68
CA GLU A 156 -23.62 -16.98 6.99
C GLU A 156 -22.90 -17.15 5.65
N PRO A 157 -22.85 -18.38 5.09
CA PRO A 157 -22.33 -18.61 3.76
C PRO A 157 -23.03 -17.77 2.70
N ASP A 158 -22.25 -17.11 1.87
CA ASP A 158 -22.67 -16.23 0.79
C ASP A 158 -21.85 -16.55 -0.49
N PRO A 159 -22.43 -17.30 -1.43
CA PRO A 159 -21.76 -17.66 -2.68
C PRO A 159 -21.56 -16.46 -3.64
N GLU A 160 -22.09 -15.27 -3.32
CA GLU A 160 -22.01 -14.10 -4.18
C GLU A 160 -20.88 -13.13 -3.81
N LEU A 161 -20.10 -13.38 -2.75
CA LEU A 161 -19.08 -12.44 -2.29
C LEU A 161 -18.04 -12.10 -3.36
N ASP A 162 -17.61 -13.07 -4.17
CA ASP A 162 -16.72 -12.81 -5.30
C ASP A 162 -17.37 -11.87 -6.33
N ARG A 163 -18.67 -12.05 -6.62
CA ARG A 163 -19.42 -11.17 -7.53
C ARG A 163 -19.57 -9.77 -6.97
N VAL A 164 -19.70 -9.62 -5.65
CA VAL A 164 -19.72 -8.30 -4.99
C VAL A 164 -18.41 -7.57 -5.26
N LEU A 165 -17.28 -8.23 -5.02
CA LEU A 165 -15.97 -7.65 -5.26
C LEU A 165 -15.74 -7.35 -6.75
N ASP A 166 -16.07 -8.28 -7.64
CA ASP A 166 -15.91 -8.10 -9.09
C ASP A 166 -16.73 -6.92 -9.62
N THR A 167 -17.98 -6.79 -9.16
CA THR A 167 -18.85 -5.68 -9.56
C THR A 167 -18.31 -4.35 -9.05
N ALA A 168 -17.81 -4.31 -7.81
CA ALA A 168 -17.21 -3.10 -7.25
C ALA A 168 -15.92 -2.69 -8.00
N LEU A 169 -15.04 -3.65 -8.29
CA LEU A 169 -13.82 -3.41 -9.08
C LEU A 169 -14.15 -2.91 -10.50
N ALA A 170 -15.16 -3.50 -11.15
CA ALA A 170 -15.61 -3.07 -12.47
C ALA A 170 -16.14 -1.62 -12.46
N ARG A 171 -16.91 -1.24 -11.43
CA ARG A 171 -17.40 0.15 -11.25
C ARG A 171 -16.25 1.15 -11.08
N CYS A 172 -15.17 0.74 -10.43
CA CYS A 172 -13.97 1.54 -10.26
C CYS A 172 -12.98 1.44 -11.43
N ARG A 173 -13.27 0.64 -12.46
CA ARG A 173 -12.35 0.32 -13.57
C ARG A 173 -11.00 -0.24 -13.09
N LEU A 174 -11.00 -0.95 -11.97
CA LEU A 174 -9.82 -1.58 -11.40
C LEU A 174 -9.72 -3.03 -11.86
N THR A 175 -8.51 -3.47 -12.22
CA THR A 175 -8.24 -4.87 -12.56
C THR A 175 -7.32 -5.47 -11.50
N LEU A 176 -7.81 -6.49 -10.81
CA LEU A 176 -7.07 -7.19 -9.76
C LEU A 176 -6.89 -8.65 -10.14
N ARG A 177 -5.63 -9.10 -10.22
CA ARG A 177 -5.28 -10.46 -10.66
C ARG A 177 -5.83 -11.51 -9.69
N ARG A 178 -6.10 -12.73 -10.20
CA ARG A 178 -6.70 -13.81 -9.39
C ARG A 178 -5.81 -14.28 -8.24
N ASP A 179 -4.49 -14.28 -8.42
CA ASP A 179 -3.49 -14.60 -7.40
C ASP A 179 -3.44 -13.58 -6.24
N ARG A 180 -4.14 -12.45 -6.37
CA ARG A 180 -4.28 -11.42 -5.33
C ARG A 180 -5.62 -11.50 -4.60
N ARG A 181 -6.33 -12.62 -4.73
CA ARG A 181 -7.58 -12.86 -4.02
C ARG A 181 -7.63 -14.27 -3.45
N ARG A 182 -8.26 -14.40 -2.29
CA ARG A 182 -8.61 -15.69 -1.68
C ARG A 182 -10.04 -15.62 -1.20
N SER A 183 -10.84 -16.58 -1.62
CA SER A 183 -12.27 -16.61 -1.34
C SER A 183 -12.64 -17.92 -0.64
N THR A 184 -13.64 -17.83 0.22
CA THR A 184 -14.30 -18.93 0.93
C THR A 184 -15.81 -18.67 0.86
N ASP A 185 -16.61 -19.58 1.37
CA ASP A 185 -18.06 -19.42 1.43
C ASP A 185 -18.52 -18.24 2.31
N ARG A 186 -17.70 -17.75 3.26
CA ARG A 186 -18.05 -16.65 4.17
C ARG A 186 -17.22 -15.38 4.04
N ARG A 187 -16.15 -15.42 3.26
CA ARG A 187 -15.24 -14.26 3.12
C ARG A 187 -14.47 -14.24 1.81
N VAL A 188 -14.17 -13.04 1.36
CA VAL A 188 -13.22 -12.73 0.29
C VAL A 188 -12.14 -11.81 0.84
N VAL A 189 -10.89 -12.17 0.59
CA VAL A 189 -9.71 -11.35 0.91
C VAL A 189 -9.09 -10.92 -0.41
N ALA A 190 -8.89 -9.62 -0.60
CA ALA A 190 -8.23 -9.05 -1.75
C ALA A 190 -7.07 -8.16 -1.32
N VAL A 191 -5.92 -8.32 -1.97
CA VAL A 191 -4.76 -7.46 -1.80
C VAL A 191 -4.65 -6.56 -3.01
N VAL A 192 -4.80 -5.26 -2.78
CA VAL A 192 -4.76 -4.20 -3.79
C VAL A 192 -3.40 -3.50 -3.70
N PRO A 193 -2.44 -3.77 -4.60
CA PRO A 193 -1.17 -3.06 -4.61
C PRO A 193 -1.37 -1.56 -4.82
N GLU A 194 -0.50 -0.72 -4.24
CA GLU A 194 -0.54 0.73 -4.41
C GLU A 194 -0.37 1.17 -5.87
N SER A 195 0.24 0.32 -6.72
CA SER A 195 0.32 0.51 -8.17
C SER A 195 -0.99 0.29 -8.92
N VAL A 196 -1.97 -0.39 -8.30
CA VAL A 196 -3.32 -0.61 -8.86
C VAL A 196 -4.27 0.48 -8.38
N ALA A 197 -4.28 0.76 -7.08
CA ALA A 197 -5.07 1.81 -6.48
C ALA A 197 -4.42 2.27 -5.17
N SER A 198 -4.38 3.58 -4.93
CA SER A 198 -3.90 4.11 -3.66
C SER A 198 -4.86 3.76 -2.52
N VAL A 199 -4.39 3.80 -1.26
CA VAL A 199 -5.28 3.61 -0.10
C VAL A 199 -6.42 4.64 -0.07
N VAL A 200 -6.21 5.83 -0.62
CA VAL A 200 -7.27 6.84 -0.76
C VAL A 200 -8.32 6.32 -1.73
N ASP A 201 -7.94 5.87 -2.92
CA ASP A 201 -8.88 5.34 -3.92
C ASP A 201 -9.64 4.11 -3.41
N VAL A 202 -8.96 3.23 -2.65
CA VAL A 202 -9.61 2.08 -2.02
C VAL A 202 -10.70 2.53 -1.05
N VAL A 203 -10.40 3.48 -0.17
CA VAL A 203 -11.36 3.97 0.85
C VAL A 203 -12.47 4.83 0.25
N THR A 204 -12.18 5.64 -0.78
CA THR A 204 -13.12 6.66 -1.28
C THR A 204 -13.80 6.30 -2.59
N ALA A 205 -13.37 5.24 -3.28
CA ALA A 205 -14.04 4.74 -4.48
C ALA A 205 -14.43 3.26 -4.34
N LEU A 206 -13.47 2.37 -4.03
CA LEU A 206 -13.74 0.93 -4.01
C LEU A 206 -14.67 0.50 -2.87
N VAL A 207 -14.43 0.99 -1.66
CA VAL A 207 -15.31 0.71 -0.50
C VAL A 207 -16.74 1.21 -0.74
N PRO A 208 -16.97 2.47 -1.17
CA PRO A 208 -18.32 2.92 -1.55
C PRO A 208 -18.97 2.09 -2.67
N ALA A 209 -18.18 1.59 -3.63
CA ALA A 209 -18.70 0.70 -4.66
C ALA A 209 -19.17 -0.64 -4.06
N VAL A 210 -18.39 -1.24 -3.16
CA VAL A 210 -18.78 -2.45 -2.40
C VAL A 210 -20.06 -2.19 -1.59
N GLU A 211 -20.12 -1.07 -0.88
CA GLU A 211 -21.31 -0.66 -0.11
C GLU A 211 -22.55 -0.51 -1.00
N SER A 212 -22.42 0.08 -2.19
CA SER A 212 -23.55 0.19 -3.13
C SER A 212 -24.03 -1.17 -3.60
N VAL A 213 -23.11 -2.08 -3.93
CA VAL A 213 -23.47 -3.45 -4.32
C VAL A 213 -24.16 -4.19 -3.16
N ALA A 214 -23.64 -4.09 -1.94
CA ALA A 214 -24.26 -4.68 -0.75
C ALA A 214 -25.69 -4.15 -0.52
N ARG A 215 -25.94 -2.86 -0.76
CA ARG A 215 -27.27 -2.25 -0.68
C ARG A 215 -28.23 -2.77 -1.75
N GLU A 216 -27.74 -2.95 -2.99
CA GLU A 216 -28.54 -3.43 -4.12
C GLU A 216 -28.98 -4.89 -3.96
N ARG A 217 -28.20 -5.72 -3.26
CA ARG A 217 -28.56 -7.11 -2.93
C ARG A 217 -29.74 -7.21 -1.96
N GLY A 218 -30.00 -6.14 -1.20
CA GLY A 218 -31.16 -6.03 -0.32
C GLY A 218 -31.11 -6.97 0.90
N SER A 219 -32.23 -7.09 1.60
CA SER A 219 -32.32 -7.81 2.87
C SER A 219 -32.34 -9.32 2.77
N ALA A 220 -32.72 -9.84 1.60
CA ALA A 220 -32.85 -11.27 1.34
C ALA A 220 -31.55 -11.90 0.81
N ALA A 221 -30.47 -11.13 0.75
CA ALA A 221 -29.18 -11.61 0.30
C ALA A 221 -28.67 -12.74 1.20
N PRO A 222 -28.13 -13.84 0.63
CA PRO A 222 -27.45 -14.87 1.41
C PRO A 222 -26.27 -14.25 2.19
N GLY A 223 -25.95 -14.80 3.36
CA GLY A 223 -24.90 -14.26 4.25
C GLY A 223 -25.30 -13.12 5.17
N GLY A 224 -26.37 -12.40 4.85
CA GLY A 224 -26.82 -11.25 5.63
C GLY A 224 -25.98 -9.98 5.39
N PRO A 225 -25.93 -9.04 6.36
CA PRO A 225 -25.17 -7.80 6.24
C PRO A 225 -23.66 -8.04 6.07
N LEU A 226 -23.03 -7.23 5.21
CA LEU A 226 -21.60 -7.32 4.92
C LEU A 226 -20.76 -6.63 6.00
N ARG A 227 -19.65 -7.25 6.37
CA ARG A 227 -18.57 -6.62 7.13
C ARG A 227 -17.36 -6.45 6.24
N VAL A 228 -16.93 -5.21 6.08
CA VAL A 228 -15.77 -4.84 5.26
C VAL A 228 -14.66 -4.39 6.19
N ALA A 229 -13.45 -4.93 6.02
CA ALA A 229 -12.27 -4.43 6.70
C ALA A 229 -11.22 -3.93 5.70
N VAL A 230 -10.59 -2.80 6.01
CA VAL A 230 -9.52 -2.21 5.22
C VAL A 230 -8.28 -1.99 6.07
N HIS A 231 -7.17 -2.56 5.61
CA HIS A 231 -5.83 -2.33 6.17
C HIS A 231 -4.91 -1.77 5.09
N CYS A 232 -3.88 -1.01 5.46
CA CYS A 232 -2.80 -0.63 4.54
C CYS A 232 -1.42 -0.86 5.19
N GLY A 233 -0.52 -1.45 4.42
CA GLY A 233 0.79 -1.85 4.92
C GLY A 233 1.62 -2.54 3.86
N GLN A 234 2.63 -3.27 4.30
CA GLN A 234 3.52 -4.03 3.43
C GLN A 234 3.02 -5.48 3.39
N VAL A 235 2.49 -5.92 2.24
CA VAL A 235 1.83 -7.23 2.14
C VAL A 235 2.64 -8.20 1.29
N ILE A 236 2.88 -9.38 1.85
CA ILE A 236 3.62 -10.48 1.27
C ILE A 236 2.62 -11.48 0.70
N GLY A 237 2.35 -11.44 -0.61
CA GLY A 237 1.35 -12.33 -1.21
C GLY A 237 -0.06 -12.12 -0.61
N LEU A 238 -0.69 -13.20 -0.14
CA LEU A 238 -2.00 -13.21 0.55
C LEU A 238 -1.92 -13.66 2.01
N ASP A 239 -0.70 -13.83 2.53
CA ASP A 239 -0.43 -14.38 3.84
C ASP A 239 0.47 -13.40 4.61
N GLY A 240 0.02 -12.94 5.77
CA GLY A 240 0.77 -11.96 6.56
C GLY A 240 -0.06 -11.36 7.69
N VAL A 241 0.62 -10.75 8.66
CA VAL A 241 0.00 -10.18 9.87
C VAL A 241 -1.03 -9.10 9.51
N ASP A 242 -0.72 -8.23 8.55
CA ASP A 242 -1.64 -7.19 8.08
C ASP A 242 -2.91 -7.78 7.43
N VAL A 243 -2.80 -8.95 6.77
CA VAL A 243 -3.95 -9.67 6.21
C VAL A 243 -4.76 -10.34 7.31
N ALA A 244 -4.09 -11.03 8.24
CA ALA A 244 -4.74 -11.68 9.38
C ALA A 244 -5.52 -10.67 10.23
N GLY A 245 -4.90 -9.54 10.58
CA GLY A 245 -5.58 -8.49 11.35
C GLY A 245 -6.80 -7.92 10.64
N ALA A 246 -6.76 -7.74 9.31
CA ALA A 246 -7.94 -7.30 8.55
C ALA A 246 -9.06 -8.36 8.54
N VAL A 247 -8.69 -9.63 8.42
CA VAL A 247 -9.62 -10.76 8.50
C VAL A 247 -10.28 -10.84 9.88
N ASP A 248 -9.49 -10.72 10.93
CA ASP A 248 -9.97 -10.75 12.31
C ASP A 248 -10.89 -9.56 12.61
N ALA A 249 -10.55 -8.37 12.09
CA ALA A 249 -11.41 -7.20 12.18
C ALA A 249 -12.78 -7.45 11.53
N ALA A 250 -12.80 -7.97 10.29
CA ALA A 250 -14.05 -8.26 9.57
C ALA A 250 -14.89 -9.34 10.27
N ALA A 251 -14.25 -10.33 10.90
CA ALA A 251 -14.92 -11.40 11.63
C ALA A 251 -15.32 -11.01 13.07
N SER A 252 -14.80 -9.89 13.59
CA SER A 252 -14.94 -9.56 15.02
C SER A 252 -16.39 -9.31 15.45
N ALA A 253 -16.70 -9.74 16.67
CA ALA A 253 -17.96 -9.43 17.34
C ALA A 253 -18.14 -7.92 17.54
N ALA A 254 -17.05 -7.17 17.78
CA ALA A 254 -17.11 -5.72 17.94
C ALA A 254 -17.66 -5.00 16.70
N VAL A 255 -17.26 -5.40 15.48
CA VAL A 255 -17.83 -4.87 14.24
C VAL A 255 -19.28 -5.32 14.06
N GLY A 256 -19.58 -6.58 14.36
CA GLY A 256 -20.96 -7.12 14.34
C GLY A 256 -21.90 -6.38 15.29
N ASP A 257 -21.45 -6.03 16.49
CA ASP A 257 -22.21 -5.28 17.49
C ASP A 257 -22.52 -3.86 17.03
N VAL A 258 -21.58 -3.19 16.36
CA VAL A 258 -21.82 -1.86 15.78
C VAL A 258 -22.84 -1.95 14.64
N LEU A 259 -22.75 -2.98 13.79
CA LEU A 259 -23.67 -3.20 12.68
C LEU A 259 -25.09 -3.56 13.16
N SER A 260 -25.22 -4.39 14.20
CA SER A 260 -26.52 -4.83 14.76
C SER A 260 -27.30 -3.73 15.50
N ARG A 261 -26.68 -2.57 15.74
CA ARG A 261 -27.35 -1.36 16.25
C ARG A 261 -27.98 -0.53 15.13
N ALA A 262 -27.77 -0.90 13.87
CA ALA A 262 -28.22 -0.20 12.70
C ALA A 262 -29.11 -1.09 11.82
N ASP A 263 -30.38 -1.21 12.19
CA ASP A 263 -31.33 -2.15 11.59
C ASP A 263 -31.49 -2.04 10.05
N ARG A 264 -31.18 -0.87 9.48
CA ARG A 264 -31.27 -0.61 8.03
C ARG A 264 -29.96 -0.79 7.29
N ALA A 265 -28.85 -0.96 7.99
CA ALA A 265 -27.54 -1.05 7.40
C ALA A 265 -27.33 -2.42 6.73
N ARG A 266 -26.71 -2.38 5.55
CA ARG A 266 -26.29 -3.59 4.82
C ARG A 266 -24.80 -3.81 4.88
N CYS A 267 -24.05 -2.84 5.38
CA CYS A 267 -22.60 -2.88 5.42
C CYS A 267 -22.05 -2.10 6.63
N ALA A 268 -21.08 -2.68 7.33
CA ALA A 268 -20.18 -1.97 8.22
C ALA A 268 -18.78 -1.97 7.64
N VAL A 269 -18.05 -0.87 7.80
CA VAL A 269 -16.68 -0.71 7.31
C VAL A 269 -15.77 -0.44 8.49
N ALA A 270 -14.86 -1.37 8.77
CA ALA A 270 -13.77 -1.23 9.71
C ALA A 270 -12.49 -0.83 8.97
N VAL A 271 -11.81 0.21 9.45
CA VAL A 271 -10.50 0.61 8.92
C VAL A 271 -9.46 0.52 10.03
N SER A 272 -8.28 0.00 9.71
CA SER A 272 -7.16 -0.06 10.66
C SER A 272 -6.72 1.35 11.09
N GLN A 273 -6.02 1.45 12.23
CA GLN A 273 -5.42 2.70 12.69
C GLN A 273 -4.57 3.41 11.62
N ARG A 274 -3.79 2.66 10.84
CA ARG A 274 -2.98 3.24 9.74
C ARG A 274 -3.83 3.88 8.65
N VAL A 275 -4.94 3.24 8.27
CA VAL A 275 -5.88 3.79 7.28
C VAL A 275 -6.59 5.03 7.83
N TRP A 276 -6.94 5.00 9.12
CA TRP A 276 -7.51 6.15 9.82
C TRP A 276 -6.61 7.38 9.72
N GLU A 277 -5.36 7.27 10.18
CA GLU A 277 -4.39 8.38 10.21
C GLU A 277 -4.03 8.90 8.81
N ARG A 278 -3.93 7.99 7.83
CA ARG A 278 -3.54 8.35 6.46
C ARG A 278 -4.68 8.98 5.65
N VAL A 279 -5.92 8.54 5.85
CA VAL A 279 -7.06 8.88 4.99
C VAL A 279 -8.17 9.57 5.76
N VAL A 280 -8.73 8.90 6.76
CA VAL A 280 -10.00 9.30 7.36
C VAL A 280 -9.84 10.54 8.24
N GLU A 281 -8.90 10.53 9.18
CA GLU A 281 -8.66 11.63 10.12
C GLU A 281 -8.39 12.96 9.40
N ARG A 282 -7.67 12.87 8.27
CA ARG A 282 -7.30 14.00 7.43
C ARG A 282 -8.42 14.43 6.46
N GLY A 283 -9.60 13.79 6.51
CA GLY A 283 -10.74 14.09 5.64
C GLY A 283 -10.48 13.86 4.15
N ARG A 284 -9.51 13.02 3.78
CA ARG A 284 -9.13 12.82 2.37
C ARG A 284 -10.28 12.17 1.59
N GLY A 285 -10.46 12.67 0.36
CA GLY A 285 -11.52 12.22 -0.56
C GLY A 285 -12.93 12.28 0.02
N GLY A 286 -13.20 13.27 0.89
CA GLY A 286 -14.53 13.48 1.48
C GLY A 286 -14.86 12.57 2.67
N SER A 287 -13.87 11.90 3.25
CA SER A 287 -14.05 11.07 4.45
C SER A 287 -14.55 11.92 5.63
N ASN A 288 -15.53 11.40 6.39
CA ASN A 288 -16.05 12.05 7.60
C ASN A 288 -15.58 11.30 8.85
N PRO A 289 -14.59 11.82 9.61
CA PRO A 289 -14.13 11.22 10.86
C PRO A 289 -15.26 10.98 11.88
N ALA A 290 -16.26 11.86 11.93
CA ALA A 290 -17.35 11.78 12.90
C ALA A 290 -18.30 10.60 12.66
N ALA A 291 -18.22 9.94 11.50
CA ALA A 291 -18.98 8.74 11.19
C ALA A 291 -18.38 7.45 11.78
N TYR A 292 -17.15 7.53 12.30
CA TYR A 292 -16.44 6.37 12.82
C TYR A 292 -16.45 6.31 14.34
N GLN A 293 -16.54 5.09 14.88
CA GLN A 293 -16.32 4.77 16.27
C GLN A 293 -15.06 3.91 16.39
N ARG A 294 -14.17 4.29 17.31
CA ARG A 294 -13.01 3.47 17.65
C ARG A 294 -13.44 2.20 18.39
N ILE A 295 -12.91 1.06 17.97
CA ILE A 295 -13.03 -0.24 18.61
C ILE A 295 -11.63 -0.82 18.86
N ARG A 296 -11.54 -1.77 19.78
CA ARG A 296 -10.32 -2.53 20.04
C ARG A 296 -10.64 -4.02 19.91
N LEU A 297 -9.83 -4.73 19.14
CA LEU A 297 -9.94 -6.18 18.98
C LEU A 297 -9.32 -6.92 20.18
N PRO A 298 -9.60 -8.23 20.37
CA PRO A 298 -9.08 -9.00 21.50
C PRO A 298 -7.55 -9.05 21.62
N ASP A 299 -6.85 -8.95 20.50
CA ASP A 299 -5.38 -8.87 20.40
C ASP A 299 -4.81 -7.48 20.74
N GLY A 300 -5.67 -6.52 21.04
CA GLY A 300 -5.31 -5.13 21.33
C GLY A 300 -5.25 -4.23 20.09
N ALA A 301 -5.44 -4.75 18.88
CA ALA A 301 -5.39 -3.95 17.66
C ALA A 301 -6.55 -2.95 17.61
N GLU A 302 -6.26 -1.72 17.19
CA GLU A 302 -7.25 -0.64 17.07
C GLU A 302 -7.79 -0.51 15.65
N TYR A 303 -9.11 -0.44 15.57
CA TYR A 303 -9.86 -0.21 14.33
C TYR A 303 -10.90 0.88 14.53
N HIS A 304 -11.29 1.52 13.44
CA HIS A 304 -12.36 2.52 13.40
C HIS A 304 -13.48 2.01 12.52
N VAL A 305 -14.69 1.95 13.06
CA VAL A 305 -15.85 1.36 12.37
C VAL A 305 -16.87 2.43 12.05
N ARG A 306 -17.33 2.47 10.81
CA ARG A 306 -18.53 3.21 10.40
C ARG A 306 -19.58 2.25 9.86
N VAL A 307 -20.81 2.73 9.83
CA VAL A 307 -21.95 1.98 9.27
C VAL A 307 -22.50 2.71 8.06
N GLN A 308 -22.77 1.97 6.99
CA GLN A 308 -23.32 2.52 5.75
C GLN A 308 -24.63 3.28 6.02
N GLY A 309 -24.69 4.54 5.59
CA GLY A 309 -25.88 5.39 5.74
C GLY A 309 -26.02 6.10 7.08
N TYR A 310 -25.05 5.96 8.00
CA TYR A 310 -25.07 6.59 9.31
C TYR A 310 -23.96 7.66 9.42
N PRO A 311 -24.30 8.96 9.52
CA PRO A 311 -23.31 10.05 9.61
C PRO A 311 -22.60 10.13 10.96
N LYS A 312 -23.13 9.43 11.97
CA LYS A 312 -22.55 9.22 13.31
C LYS A 312 -22.74 7.77 13.71
N PRO A 313 -21.86 7.20 14.55
CA PRO A 313 -22.01 5.84 15.05
C PRO A 313 -23.40 5.61 15.68
N PRO A 314 -24.04 4.45 15.42
CA PRO A 314 -25.27 4.09 16.10
C PRO A 314 -25.08 4.11 17.62
N PRO A 315 -26.03 4.66 18.39
CA PRO A 315 -25.93 4.71 19.84
C PRO A 315 -25.83 3.28 20.42
N ALA A 316 -25.09 3.14 21.52
CA ALA A 316 -25.04 1.88 22.24
C ALA A 316 -26.45 1.51 22.75
N ARG A 317 -26.80 0.22 22.69
CA ARG A 317 -28.07 -0.28 23.27
C ARG A 317 -28.06 0.06 24.77
N GLY A 318 -28.98 0.93 25.21
CA GLY A 318 -29.12 1.34 26.61
C GLY A 318 -28.64 2.76 26.98
N GLY A 319 -28.26 3.61 26.02
CA GLY A 319 -28.13 5.07 26.26
C GLY A 319 -29.50 5.76 26.42
N PRO A 320 -29.58 6.97 27.00
CA PRO A 320 -30.85 7.61 27.35
C PRO A 320 -31.80 7.70 26.14
N ASP A 321 -33.05 7.32 26.40
CA ASP A 321 -34.13 6.98 25.47
C ASP A 321 -34.21 7.82 24.17
N HIS A 322 -34.33 7.11 23.06
CA HIS A 322 -35.24 7.54 21.99
C HIS A 322 -36.57 6.82 22.23
N PRO A 323 -37.71 7.54 22.35
CA PRO A 323 -38.97 6.91 22.68
C PRO A 323 -39.35 5.89 21.61
N ARG A 324 -39.67 4.68 22.05
CA ARG A 324 -40.34 3.66 21.23
C ARG A 324 -41.68 4.24 20.79
N GLY A 325 -41.79 4.59 19.52
CA GLY A 325 -43.03 5.03 18.91
C GLY A 325 -43.93 3.84 18.61
N ASP A 326 -44.62 3.35 19.64
CA ASP A 326 -45.88 2.62 19.46
C ASP A 326 -46.95 3.61 18.96
N GLY A 327 -47.84 3.12 18.11
CA GLY A 327 -48.85 3.92 17.43
C GLY A 327 -49.79 4.67 18.37
N GLY A 328 -50.03 5.95 18.05
CA GLY A 328 -51.06 6.77 18.70
C GLY A 328 -50.95 8.21 18.21
N GLY A 329 -51.97 8.69 17.50
CA GLY A 329 -51.99 10.01 16.87
C GLY A 329 -51.88 11.17 17.86
N GLY A 330 -51.28 12.27 17.39
CA GLY A 330 -51.22 13.53 18.13
C GLY A 330 -50.31 14.55 17.45
N ASN A 331 -50.92 15.59 16.90
CA ASN A 331 -50.32 16.72 16.19
C ASN A 331 -49.38 17.56 17.10
N GLY A 332 -48.20 17.96 16.62
CA GLY A 332 -47.31 18.89 17.34
C GLY A 332 -45.85 18.85 16.86
N GLY A 333 -45.40 19.88 16.14
CA GLY A 333 -44.20 19.86 15.32
C GLY A 333 -42.83 19.77 16.01
N ALA A 334 -41.87 19.20 15.29
CA ALA A 334 -40.46 19.59 15.28
C ALA A 334 -39.82 19.14 13.95
N LYS A 335 -38.97 20.00 13.38
CA LYS A 335 -38.45 19.94 12.00
C LYS A 335 -37.53 18.74 11.75
N SER A 336 -37.85 17.98 10.70
CA SER A 336 -37.00 16.93 10.13
C SER A 336 -36.36 17.45 8.83
N TYR A 337 -35.03 17.46 8.74
CA TYR A 337 -34.34 17.59 7.45
C TYR A 337 -33.85 16.19 7.04
N TYR A 338 -34.65 15.48 6.26
CA TYR A 338 -34.21 14.35 5.45
C TYR A 338 -34.32 14.76 3.98
N PHE A 339 -33.17 14.94 3.33
CA PHE A 339 -33.08 15.35 1.93
C PHE A 339 -33.00 14.09 1.05
N HIS A 340 -34.13 13.44 0.84
CA HIS A 340 -34.30 12.46 -0.23
C HIS A 340 -35.73 12.54 -0.74
N ASP A 341 -35.94 13.36 -1.78
CA ASP A 341 -37.07 13.19 -2.67
C ASP A 341 -36.64 13.37 -4.13
N LYS A 342 -37.41 12.68 -4.99
CA LYS A 342 -37.20 12.37 -6.40
C LYS A 342 -36.74 13.55 -7.27
N VAL A 343 -35.76 13.30 -8.15
CA VAL A 343 -35.44 14.21 -9.26
C VAL A 343 -36.40 13.91 -10.41
N ASP A 344 -37.39 14.77 -10.63
CA ASP A 344 -38.13 14.83 -11.88
C ASP A 344 -37.35 15.67 -12.90
N VAL A 345 -37.08 15.08 -14.06
CA VAL A 345 -36.39 15.71 -15.18
C VAL A 345 -37.36 16.64 -15.91
N GLY A 346 -37.09 17.94 -15.89
CA GLY A 346 -37.94 18.93 -16.55
C GLY A 346 -37.26 20.27 -16.84
N ARG A 347 -36.76 20.38 -18.08
CA ARG A 347 -36.56 21.59 -18.91
C ARG A 347 -35.57 22.70 -18.50
N ILE A 348 -34.72 22.96 -19.49
CA ILE A 348 -33.83 24.09 -19.73
C ILE A 348 -34.62 25.42 -19.76
N GLY A 349 -34.01 26.47 -19.20
CA GLY A 349 -34.32 27.87 -19.48
C GLY A 349 -34.85 28.64 -18.28
N ASP A 350 -33.98 29.39 -17.59
CA ASP A 350 -34.10 30.84 -17.41
C ASP A 350 -33.16 31.38 -16.31
N THR A 351 -32.23 32.22 -16.76
CA THR A 351 -31.68 33.42 -16.11
C THR A 351 -31.56 33.48 -14.59
N PHE A 352 -30.33 33.29 -14.09
CA PHE A 352 -29.89 33.95 -12.86
C PHE A 352 -29.21 35.27 -13.22
N ASN A 353 -29.97 36.35 -12.97
CA ASN A 353 -29.51 37.72 -12.95
C ASN A 353 -28.61 37.91 -11.71
N LEU A 354 -27.37 38.33 -11.92
CA LEU A 354 -26.40 38.64 -10.88
C LEU A 354 -26.87 39.89 -10.12
N GLY A 355 -26.87 39.81 -8.79
CA GLY A 355 -27.30 40.88 -7.91
C GLY A 355 -26.38 42.11 -7.98
N ASP A 356 -26.99 43.24 -8.29
CA ASP A 356 -26.38 44.56 -8.13
C ASP A 356 -26.26 44.91 -6.64
N GLY A 357 -25.04 45.30 -6.27
CA GLY A 357 -24.70 45.73 -4.92
C GLY A 357 -23.36 46.43 -4.85
N TYR A 358 -23.03 47.30 -5.83
CA TYR A 358 -21.92 48.24 -5.72
C TYR A 358 -22.42 49.68 -5.87
N ARG A 359 -22.33 50.43 -4.77
CA ARG A 359 -22.57 51.88 -4.67
C ARG A 359 -21.41 52.63 -5.32
N PHE A 360 -21.73 53.62 -6.15
CA PHE A 360 -20.92 54.84 -6.29
C PHE A 360 -21.84 56.05 -6.22
N GLY A 361 -21.40 57.04 -5.44
CA GLY A 361 -22.21 58.19 -5.02
C GLY A 361 -22.31 59.31 -6.05
N SER A 362 -23.39 60.06 -5.87
CA SER A 362 -23.52 61.51 -5.97
C SER A 362 -23.06 62.22 -7.24
N ALA A 363 -24.04 62.68 -8.01
CA ALA A 363 -23.97 63.99 -8.67
C ALA A 363 -25.34 64.66 -8.57
N ASP A 364 -25.34 65.83 -7.93
CA ASP A 364 -26.44 66.77 -7.78
C ASP A 364 -27.05 67.18 -9.12
N GLY A 365 -28.37 67.37 -9.13
CA GLY A 365 -29.09 68.16 -10.12
C GLY A 365 -29.51 69.49 -9.49
N GLY A 366 -28.93 70.59 -9.95
CA GLY A 366 -29.23 71.93 -9.47
C GLY A 366 -29.01 73.01 -10.52
N ARG A 367 -30.02 73.16 -11.39
CA ARG A 367 -30.30 74.26 -12.34
C ARG A 367 -29.45 74.41 -13.59
#